data_AF-A0A3L7SVZ0-F1
#
_entry.id   AF-A0A3L7SVZ0-F1
#
_cell.length_a   1.000
_cell.length_b   1.000
_cell.length_c   1.000
_cell.angle_alpha   90.00
_cell.angle_beta   90.00
_cell.angle_gamma   90.00
#
_symmetry.space_group_name_H-M   'P 1'
#
loop_
_entity.id
_entity.type
_entity.pdbx_description
1 polymer ?
#
loop_
_entity_poly.entity_id
_entity_poly.type
_entity_poly.pdbx_seq_one_letter_code
_entity_poly.pdbx_strand_id
1 'polypeptide(L)'
;YSALDADSDGEEGKFYVWTDKELAEVLKDKSELELFKATYGSEPNFEEKFFILRRSMLPEKLALSQKTSLEKLESSLDASRKKLLALRNNRIRPFLDTKILTGWNGQMIAGLAMASKALNEPAYLKAAEKASDFILNNLQQTDGRLRRSFGAVPGEKAQAKILAYLDDYAYLVHGLLTLYEINGDKKRLTQAVELNEKMIKYHGKQGTGPFFQTSEEHEKLFARSIDQYDGAQPSANSVALSNMVKLSKYTQDPKHMKVAEDSFKGLVMRLKMQPSSSTALATALAEFLEAQPKK
;
A
#
# COMPACT_ATOMS: atom_id res chain seq x y z
N TYR A 1 0.94 4.63 -9.13
CA TYR A 1 -0.42 4.81 -9.65
C TYR A 1 -1.39 4.42 -8.57
N SER A 2 -2.55 5.06 -8.50
CA SER A 2 -3.51 4.86 -7.41
C SER A 2 -4.48 3.73 -7.75
N ALA A 3 -5.09 3.73 -8.92
CA ALA A 3 -6.09 2.73 -9.26
C ALA A 3 -5.96 2.28 -10.71
N LEU A 4 -6.40 1.05 -10.96
CA LEU A 4 -6.71 0.55 -12.29
C LEU A 4 -8.17 0.11 -12.22
N ASP A 5 -8.97 0.57 -13.17
CA ASP A 5 -10.38 0.21 -13.24
C ASP A 5 -10.54 -1.30 -13.41
N ALA A 6 -11.63 -1.86 -12.89
CA ALA A 6 -12.01 -3.24 -13.15
C ALA A 6 -12.60 -3.37 -14.56
N ASP A 7 -13.22 -2.30 -15.05
CA ASP A 7 -13.93 -2.27 -16.32
C ASP A 7 -13.01 -1.92 -17.48
N SER A 8 -13.24 -2.59 -18.61
CA SER A 8 -12.74 -2.15 -19.91
C SER A 8 -13.90 -2.19 -20.88
N ASP A 9 -14.15 -1.06 -21.57
CA ASP A 9 -15.25 -0.95 -22.52
C ASP A 9 -16.65 -1.18 -21.88
N GLY A 10 -16.82 -0.73 -20.62
CA GLY A 10 -18.07 -0.86 -19.87
C GLY A 10 -18.39 -2.26 -19.35
N GLU A 11 -17.45 -3.19 -19.44
CA GLU A 11 -17.59 -4.56 -18.95
C GLU A 11 -16.48 -4.90 -17.94
N GLU A 12 -16.88 -5.35 -16.76
CA GLU A 12 -15.98 -5.76 -15.69
C GLU A 12 -15.11 -6.94 -16.12
N GLY A 13 -13.79 -6.81 -15.97
CA GLY A 13 -12.84 -7.90 -16.19
C GLY A 13 -12.61 -8.29 -17.66
N LYS A 14 -13.31 -7.68 -18.64
CA LYS A 14 -13.20 -7.99 -20.09
C LYS A 14 -11.76 -8.01 -20.61
N PHE A 15 -10.89 -7.14 -20.10
CA PHE A 15 -9.48 -7.14 -20.45
C PHE A 15 -8.75 -8.44 -20.05
N TYR A 16 -9.14 -9.08 -18.94
CA TYR A 16 -8.39 -10.17 -18.30
C TYR A 16 -8.93 -11.58 -18.60
N VAL A 17 -10.19 -11.69 -18.98
CA VAL A 17 -10.88 -12.97 -19.20
C VAL A 17 -10.60 -13.58 -20.56
N TRP A 18 -10.78 -14.90 -20.66
CA TRP A 18 -10.62 -15.66 -21.91
C TRP A 18 -11.85 -16.52 -22.15
N THR A 19 -12.21 -16.70 -23.41
CA THR A 19 -13.17 -17.74 -23.82
C THR A 19 -12.44 -18.99 -24.30
N ASP A 20 -13.14 -20.14 -24.31
CA ASP A 20 -12.60 -21.36 -24.90
C ASP A 20 -12.17 -21.18 -26.36
N LYS A 21 -12.96 -20.42 -27.11
CA LYS A 21 -12.69 -20.10 -28.51
C LYS A 21 -11.38 -19.31 -28.65
N GLU A 22 -11.19 -18.26 -27.85
CA GLU A 22 -9.95 -17.47 -27.89
C GLU A 22 -8.74 -18.32 -27.49
N LEU A 23 -8.86 -19.17 -26.46
CA LEU A 23 -7.76 -20.06 -26.06
C LEU A 23 -7.38 -21.02 -27.19
N ALA A 24 -8.36 -21.63 -27.86
CA ALA A 24 -8.13 -22.55 -28.99
C ALA A 24 -7.59 -21.83 -30.25
N GLU A 25 -7.99 -20.59 -30.49
CA GLU A 25 -7.49 -19.79 -31.61
C GLU A 25 -6.03 -19.36 -31.42
N VAL A 26 -5.63 -19.03 -30.18
CA VAL A 26 -4.26 -18.61 -29.83
C VAL A 26 -3.33 -19.82 -29.68
N LEU A 27 -3.78 -20.86 -28.98
CA LEU A 27 -3.03 -22.09 -28.69
C LEU A 27 -3.47 -23.19 -29.64
N LYS A 28 -3.11 -23.04 -30.92
CA LYS A 28 -3.55 -23.95 -32.01
C LYS A 28 -3.02 -25.38 -31.86
N ASP A 29 -1.90 -25.55 -31.18
CA ASP A 29 -1.38 -26.88 -30.88
C ASP A 29 -2.23 -27.51 -29.77
N LYS A 30 -2.81 -28.69 -30.06
CA LYS A 30 -3.70 -29.38 -29.14
C LYS A 30 -3.02 -29.73 -27.81
N SER A 31 -1.77 -30.16 -27.85
CA SER A 31 -1.01 -30.52 -26.65
C SER A 31 -0.66 -29.30 -25.81
N GLU A 32 -0.39 -28.16 -26.46
CA GLU A 32 -0.20 -26.86 -25.80
C GLU A 32 -1.49 -26.43 -25.08
N LEU A 33 -2.63 -26.49 -25.77
CA LEU A 33 -3.93 -26.12 -25.19
C LEU A 33 -4.33 -27.03 -24.02
N GLU A 34 -4.14 -28.34 -24.17
CA GLU A 34 -4.42 -29.32 -23.11
C GLU A 34 -3.55 -29.08 -21.87
N LEU A 35 -2.25 -28.85 -22.05
CA LEU A 35 -1.34 -28.51 -20.96
C LEU A 35 -1.74 -27.19 -20.28
N PHE A 36 -2.10 -26.19 -21.07
CA PHE A 36 -2.53 -24.89 -20.56
C PHE A 36 -3.80 -25.01 -19.72
N LYS A 37 -4.81 -25.74 -20.22
CA LYS A 37 -6.06 -26.02 -19.47
C LYS A 37 -5.83 -26.86 -18.22
N ALA A 38 -4.96 -27.87 -18.28
CA ALA A 38 -4.58 -28.65 -17.10
C ALA A 38 -3.92 -27.77 -16.02
N THR A 39 -3.27 -26.67 -16.42
CA THR A 39 -2.59 -25.73 -15.52
C THR A 39 -3.55 -24.69 -14.93
N TYR A 40 -4.39 -24.08 -15.77
CA TYR A 40 -5.17 -22.89 -15.41
C TYR A 40 -6.68 -23.14 -15.23
N GLY A 41 -7.13 -24.38 -15.46
CA GLY A 41 -8.53 -24.79 -15.40
C GLY A 41 -9.05 -25.25 -16.76
N SER A 42 -9.81 -26.35 -16.77
CA SER A 42 -10.42 -26.92 -17.98
C SER A 42 -11.80 -26.37 -18.29
N GLU A 43 -12.48 -25.83 -17.28
CA GLU A 43 -13.83 -25.27 -17.36
C GLU A 43 -13.82 -23.76 -17.04
N PRO A 44 -14.78 -22.98 -17.60
CA PRO A 44 -15.00 -21.60 -17.22
C PRO A 44 -15.16 -21.44 -15.71
N ASN A 45 -14.53 -20.40 -15.14
CA ASN A 45 -14.53 -20.14 -13.70
C ASN A 45 -15.01 -18.72 -13.34
N PHE A 46 -15.51 -17.98 -14.32
CA PHE A 46 -16.08 -16.64 -14.17
C PHE A 46 -17.27 -16.48 -15.12
N GLU A 47 -18.39 -15.99 -14.60
CA GLU A 47 -19.67 -15.79 -15.33
C GLU A 47 -20.10 -16.98 -16.21
N GLU A 48 -19.75 -18.21 -15.81
CA GLU A 48 -20.07 -19.47 -16.52
C GLU A 48 -19.55 -19.58 -17.96
N LYS A 49 -18.85 -18.57 -18.48
CA LYS A 49 -18.41 -18.48 -19.88
C LYS A 49 -16.94 -18.10 -20.04
N PHE A 50 -16.31 -17.58 -18.99
CA PHE A 50 -14.97 -17.05 -19.03
C PHE A 50 -13.98 -17.82 -18.15
N PHE A 51 -12.72 -17.79 -18.56
CA PHE A 51 -11.57 -18.26 -17.81
C PHE A 51 -10.79 -17.08 -17.25
N ILE A 52 -10.71 -17.00 -15.92
CA ILE A 52 -9.66 -16.27 -15.20
C ILE A 52 -8.51 -17.25 -14.97
N LEU A 53 -7.34 -16.91 -15.49
CA LEU A 53 -6.15 -17.76 -15.40
C LEU A 53 -5.66 -17.84 -13.95
N ARG A 54 -6.01 -18.92 -13.25
CA ARG A 54 -5.55 -19.22 -11.88
C ARG A 54 -4.92 -20.60 -11.83
N ARG A 55 -3.81 -20.76 -11.13
CA ARG A 55 -3.21 -22.08 -10.91
C ARG A 55 -3.94 -22.78 -9.78
N SER A 56 -4.47 -23.97 -10.05
CA SER A 56 -5.15 -24.82 -9.06
C SER A 56 -4.18 -25.66 -8.24
N MET A 57 -2.92 -25.78 -8.66
CA MET A 57 -1.90 -26.58 -8.00
C MET A 57 -0.51 -25.94 -8.10
N LEU A 58 0.38 -26.39 -7.21
CA LEU A 58 1.78 -25.97 -7.21
C LEU A 58 2.50 -26.45 -8.49
N PRO A 59 3.42 -25.64 -9.06
CA PRO A 59 4.15 -25.98 -10.28
C PRO A 59 4.85 -27.34 -10.22
N GLU A 60 5.42 -27.69 -9.08
CA GLU A 60 6.15 -28.94 -8.85
C GLU A 60 5.22 -30.15 -8.93
N LYS A 61 4.03 -30.05 -8.32
CA LYS A 61 3.02 -31.11 -8.37
C LYS A 61 2.49 -31.28 -9.80
N LEU A 62 2.33 -30.19 -10.53
CA LEU A 62 1.89 -30.23 -11.92
C LEU A 62 2.94 -30.91 -12.79
N ALA A 63 4.22 -30.54 -12.65
CA ALA A 63 5.32 -31.14 -13.39
C ALA A 63 5.38 -32.66 -13.19
N LEU A 64 5.22 -33.13 -11.95
CA LEU A 64 5.10 -34.56 -11.62
C LEU A 64 3.91 -35.22 -12.33
N SER A 65 2.72 -34.61 -12.27
CA SER A 65 1.52 -35.17 -12.92
C SER A 65 1.64 -35.24 -14.45
N GLN A 66 2.37 -34.28 -15.05
CA GLN A 66 2.64 -34.19 -16.47
C GLN A 66 3.89 -35.00 -16.89
N LYS A 67 4.52 -35.71 -15.95
CA LYS A 67 5.73 -36.53 -16.17
C LYS A 67 6.85 -35.73 -16.88
N THR A 68 7.04 -34.48 -16.49
CA THR A 68 8.04 -33.56 -17.03
C THR A 68 8.86 -32.90 -15.92
N SER A 69 9.99 -32.28 -16.26
CA SER A 69 10.69 -31.39 -15.32
C SER A 69 9.94 -30.07 -15.15
N LEU A 70 10.10 -29.45 -13.98
CA LEU A 70 9.54 -28.12 -13.69
C LEU A 70 10.02 -27.07 -14.71
N GLU A 71 11.30 -27.10 -15.05
CA GLU A 71 11.90 -26.17 -16.01
C GLU A 71 11.25 -26.28 -17.40
N LYS A 72 11.04 -27.51 -17.89
CA LYS A 72 10.40 -27.75 -19.18
C LYS A 72 8.92 -27.35 -19.15
N LEU A 73 8.22 -27.64 -18.05
CA LEU A 73 6.84 -27.21 -17.85
C LEU A 73 6.71 -25.68 -17.91
N GLU A 74 7.52 -24.96 -17.13
CA GLU A 74 7.46 -23.48 -17.10
C GLU A 74 7.86 -22.85 -18.42
N SER A 75 8.83 -23.43 -19.13
CA SER A 75 9.23 -22.97 -20.46
C SER A 75 8.08 -23.09 -21.48
N SER A 76 7.38 -24.23 -21.48
CA SER A 76 6.20 -24.42 -22.33
C SER A 76 5.08 -23.45 -21.98
N LEU A 77 4.77 -23.29 -20.69
CA LEU A 77 3.73 -22.37 -20.21
C LEU A 77 4.09 -20.90 -20.48
N ASP A 78 5.37 -20.53 -20.42
CA ASP A 78 5.84 -19.19 -20.76
C ASP A 78 5.58 -18.84 -22.22
N ALA A 79 5.84 -19.77 -23.14
CA ALA A 79 5.51 -19.60 -24.55
C ALA A 79 3.99 -19.35 -24.76
N SER A 80 3.12 -20.15 -24.13
CA SER A 80 1.67 -19.96 -24.21
C SER A 80 1.21 -18.63 -23.59
N ARG A 81 1.76 -18.27 -22.42
CA ARG A 81 1.49 -16.99 -21.75
C ARG A 81 1.88 -15.80 -22.61
N LYS A 82 3.01 -15.86 -23.33
CA LYS A 82 3.46 -14.80 -24.25
C LYS A 82 2.49 -14.61 -25.43
N LYS A 83 2.01 -15.71 -26.03
CA LYS A 83 0.99 -15.65 -27.11
C LYS A 83 -0.31 -14.99 -26.64
N LEU A 84 -0.82 -15.44 -25.49
CA LEU A 84 -2.02 -14.85 -24.89
C LEU A 84 -1.80 -13.38 -24.50
N LEU A 85 -0.66 -13.05 -23.88
CA LEU A 85 -0.35 -11.67 -23.54
C LEU A 85 -0.30 -10.76 -24.78
N ALA A 86 0.24 -11.25 -25.90
CA ALA A 86 0.28 -10.51 -27.16
C ALA A 86 -1.14 -10.21 -27.68
N LEU A 87 -2.07 -11.17 -27.64
CA LEU A 87 -3.47 -10.92 -28.01
C LEU A 87 -4.12 -9.93 -27.04
N ARG A 88 -3.96 -10.15 -25.73
CA ARG A 88 -4.55 -9.30 -24.68
C ARG A 88 -4.09 -7.85 -24.79
N ASN A 89 -2.84 -7.61 -25.19
CA ASN A 89 -2.31 -6.27 -25.37
C ASN A 89 -3.01 -5.46 -26.46
N ASN A 90 -3.74 -6.11 -27.37
CA ASN A 90 -4.56 -5.44 -28.39
C ASN A 90 -5.99 -5.10 -27.90
N ARG A 91 -6.38 -5.55 -26.70
CA ARG A 91 -7.67 -5.22 -26.10
C ARG A 91 -7.64 -3.80 -25.52
N ILE A 92 -8.83 -3.19 -25.42
CA ILE A 92 -9.02 -1.94 -24.70
C ILE A 92 -8.57 -2.15 -23.25
N ARG A 93 -7.60 -1.37 -22.79
CA ARG A 93 -7.12 -1.44 -21.41
C ARG A 93 -8.11 -0.78 -20.46
N PRO A 94 -8.25 -1.29 -19.23
CA PRO A 94 -8.96 -0.56 -18.18
C PRO A 94 -8.31 0.79 -17.93
N PHE A 95 -9.11 1.76 -17.50
CA PHE A 95 -8.60 3.09 -17.19
C PHE A 95 -7.61 3.03 -16.02
N LEU A 96 -6.42 3.60 -16.21
CA LEU A 96 -5.38 3.68 -15.18
C LEU A 96 -5.36 5.08 -14.57
N ASP A 97 -5.70 5.20 -13.28
CA ASP A 97 -5.49 6.42 -12.52
C ASP A 97 -4.01 6.56 -12.16
N THR A 98 -3.33 7.45 -12.87
CA THR A 98 -1.89 7.65 -12.73
C THR A 98 -1.50 8.52 -11.52
N LYS A 99 -2.45 8.94 -10.69
CA LYS A 99 -2.15 9.71 -9.48
C LYS A 99 -1.20 8.94 -8.56
N ILE A 100 -0.35 9.70 -7.86
CA ILE A 100 0.55 9.23 -6.83
C ILE A 100 0.07 9.85 -5.53
N LEU A 101 -0.30 9.01 -4.56
CA LEU A 101 -0.84 9.43 -3.27
C LEU A 101 0.21 9.26 -2.17
N THR A 102 0.44 10.29 -1.37
CA THR A 102 1.46 10.30 -0.32
C THR A 102 1.25 9.18 0.69
N GLY A 103 0.05 9.07 1.27
CA GLY A 103 -0.25 8.05 2.28
C GLY A 103 -0.08 6.63 1.75
N TRP A 104 -0.57 6.33 0.55
CA TRP A 104 -0.48 5.00 -0.04
C TRP A 104 0.97 4.63 -0.38
N ASN A 105 1.75 5.60 -0.85
CA ASN A 105 3.19 5.39 -1.04
C ASN A 105 3.90 5.19 0.30
N GLY A 106 3.50 5.87 1.38
CA GLY A 106 4.01 5.61 2.73
C GLY A 106 3.87 4.16 3.16
N GLN A 107 2.68 3.57 2.98
CA GLN A 107 2.43 2.15 3.25
C GLN A 107 3.23 1.23 2.31
N MET A 108 3.27 1.55 1.01
CA MET A 108 4.05 0.79 0.02
C MET A 108 5.54 0.79 0.34
N ILE A 109 6.10 1.94 0.76
CA ILE A 109 7.50 2.09 1.16
C ILE A 109 7.80 1.16 2.33
N ALA A 110 6.97 1.16 3.38
CA ALA A 110 7.13 0.26 4.52
C ALA A 110 7.08 -1.21 4.08
N GLY A 111 6.08 -1.59 3.29
CA GLY A 111 5.91 -2.96 2.78
C GLY A 111 7.10 -3.44 1.95
N LEU A 112 7.60 -2.61 1.03
CA LEU A 112 8.77 -2.94 0.20
C LEU A 112 10.05 -3.06 1.03
N ALA A 113 10.28 -2.19 2.01
CA ALA A 113 11.43 -2.27 2.90
C ALA A 113 11.39 -3.50 3.82
N MET A 114 10.20 -3.88 4.32
CA MET A 114 10.04 -5.12 5.07
C MET A 114 10.25 -6.35 4.18
N ALA A 115 9.67 -6.34 2.97
CA ALA A 115 9.80 -7.42 2.00
C ALA A 115 11.25 -7.63 1.55
N SER A 116 12.04 -6.57 1.38
CA SER A 116 13.46 -6.71 1.02
C SER A 116 14.23 -7.54 2.03
N LYS A 117 13.96 -7.35 3.33
CA LYS A 117 14.60 -8.10 4.42
C LYS A 117 14.03 -9.51 4.53
N ALA A 118 12.71 -9.66 4.46
CA ALA A 118 12.06 -10.97 4.62
C ALA A 118 12.37 -11.93 3.48
N LEU A 119 12.51 -11.42 2.26
CA LEU A 119 12.76 -12.21 1.05
C LEU A 119 14.22 -12.21 0.60
N ASN A 120 15.09 -11.45 1.29
CA ASN A 120 16.47 -11.20 0.90
C ASN A 120 16.59 -10.66 -0.54
N GLU A 121 15.74 -9.69 -0.89
CA GLU A 121 15.67 -9.10 -2.23
C GLU A 121 15.97 -7.59 -2.23
N PRO A 122 17.22 -7.18 -2.51
CA PRO A 122 17.67 -5.78 -2.41
C PRO A 122 16.93 -4.82 -3.36
N ALA A 123 16.36 -5.33 -4.45
CA ALA A 123 15.59 -4.52 -5.39
C ALA A 123 14.39 -3.82 -4.73
N TYR A 124 13.75 -4.45 -3.75
CA TYR A 124 12.63 -3.85 -3.03
C TYR A 124 13.05 -2.69 -2.14
N LEU A 125 14.21 -2.79 -1.47
CA LEU A 125 14.74 -1.67 -0.67
C LEU A 125 15.04 -0.46 -1.56
N LYS A 126 15.71 -0.69 -2.71
CA LYS A 126 16.01 0.36 -3.68
C LYS A 126 14.73 1.02 -4.25
N ALA A 127 13.67 0.23 -4.46
CA ALA A 127 12.37 0.75 -4.89
C ALA A 127 11.71 1.61 -3.80
N ALA A 128 11.77 1.18 -2.53
CA ALA A 128 11.25 1.93 -1.39
C ALA A 128 11.98 3.27 -1.20
N GLU A 129 13.32 3.27 -1.28
CA GLU A 129 14.14 4.49 -1.20
C GLU A 129 13.79 5.47 -2.32
N LYS A 130 13.74 4.99 -3.57
CA LYS A 130 13.36 5.81 -4.74
C LYS A 130 11.96 6.41 -4.58
N ALA A 131 11.00 5.63 -4.07
CA ALA A 131 9.66 6.12 -3.82
C ALA A 131 9.64 7.20 -2.73
N SER A 132 10.36 6.99 -1.61
CA SER A 132 10.46 7.99 -0.54
C SER A 132 11.08 9.30 -1.03
N ASP A 133 12.15 9.24 -1.83
CA ASP A 133 12.78 10.43 -2.41
C ASP A 133 11.86 11.13 -3.40
N PHE A 134 11.10 10.38 -4.20
CA PHE A 134 10.11 10.98 -5.09
C PHE A 134 9.06 11.78 -4.30
N ILE A 135 8.49 11.19 -3.25
CA ILE A 135 7.47 11.85 -2.43
C ILE A 135 8.04 13.12 -1.79
N LEU A 136 9.21 13.03 -1.15
CA LEU A 136 9.82 14.17 -0.46
C LEU A 136 10.22 15.27 -1.45
N ASN A 137 10.75 14.93 -2.63
CA ASN A 137 11.18 15.94 -3.61
C ASN A 137 10.03 16.62 -4.36
N ASN A 138 8.87 15.96 -4.50
CA ASN A 138 7.78 16.45 -5.37
C ASN A 138 6.50 16.83 -4.60
N LEU A 139 6.30 16.27 -3.40
CA LEU A 139 5.09 16.49 -2.60
C LEU A 139 5.39 17.16 -1.26
N GLN A 140 6.65 17.31 -0.84
CA GLN A 140 6.99 18.19 0.27
C GLN A 140 7.17 19.62 -0.24
N GLN A 141 6.46 20.55 0.40
CA GLN A 141 6.55 21.98 0.14
C GLN A 141 7.82 22.55 0.78
N THR A 142 8.23 23.75 0.34
CA THR A 142 9.40 24.47 0.88
C THR A 142 9.30 24.78 2.38
N ASP A 143 8.08 24.87 2.93
CA ASP A 143 7.83 25.06 4.36
C ASP A 143 7.74 23.74 5.15
N GLY A 144 7.99 22.62 4.47
CA GLY A 144 7.96 21.25 5.01
C GLY A 144 6.58 20.59 5.04
N ARG A 145 5.50 21.25 4.59
CA ARG A 145 4.16 20.62 4.50
C ARG A 145 4.11 19.57 3.40
N LEU A 146 3.25 18.56 3.57
CA LEU A 146 3.02 17.56 2.54
C LEU A 146 1.80 17.90 1.68
N ARG A 147 1.85 17.45 0.43
CA ARG A 147 0.70 17.38 -0.48
C ARG A 147 0.17 15.96 -0.52
N ARG A 148 -1.16 15.81 -0.68
CA ARG A 148 -1.82 14.51 -0.75
C ARG A 148 -1.47 13.75 -2.03
N SER A 149 -1.51 14.44 -3.16
CA SER A 149 -1.48 13.81 -4.46
C SER A 149 -0.58 14.54 -5.45
N PHE A 150 0.05 13.76 -6.33
CA PHE A 150 0.77 14.23 -7.49
C PHE A 150 0.21 13.53 -8.72
N GLY A 151 -0.25 14.32 -9.68
CA GLY A 151 -0.84 13.79 -10.90
C GLY A 151 -1.18 14.90 -11.88
N ALA A 152 -1.41 14.52 -13.13
CA ALA A 152 -1.85 15.41 -14.18
C ALA A 152 -3.37 15.31 -14.35
N VAL A 153 -4.01 16.44 -14.62
CA VAL A 153 -5.29 16.46 -15.33
C VAL A 153 -4.98 16.20 -16.82
N PRO A 154 -5.82 15.48 -17.58
CA PRO A 154 -5.60 15.29 -19.02
C PRO A 154 -5.34 16.63 -19.73
N GLY A 155 -4.20 16.72 -20.43
CA GLY A 155 -3.77 17.95 -21.12
C GLY A 155 -2.93 18.92 -20.27
N GLU A 156 -2.73 18.65 -18.97
CA GLU A 156 -1.93 19.48 -18.07
C GLU A 156 -0.64 18.79 -17.61
N LYS A 157 0.30 19.59 -17.08
CA LYS A 157 1.46 19.06 -16.35
C LYS A 157 1.02 18.51 -15.00
N ALA A 158 1.72 17.49 -14.51
CA ALA A 158 1.48 16.96 -13.18
C ALA A 158 1.77 18.01 -12.09
N GLN A 159 0.88 18.11 -11.11
CA GLN A 159 0.95 19.10 -10.04
C GLN A 159 0.54 18.51 -8.70
N ALA A 160 1.03 19.11 -7.62
CA ALA A 160 0.69 18.74 -6.24
C ALA A 160 -0.07 19.89 -5.56
N LYS A 161 -1.41 19.87 -5.65
CA LYS A 161 -2.27 21.00 -5.24
C LYS A 161 -2.97 20.79 -3.90
N ILE A 162 -3.28 19.55 -3.55
CA ILE A 162 -4.13 19.22 -2.39
C ILE A 162 -3.24 19.09 -1.16
N LEU A 163 -3.58 19.77 -0.06
CA LEU A 163 -2.88 19.60 1.22
C LEU A 163 -2.99 18.16 1.71
N ALA A 164 -1.93 17.67 2.35
CA ALA A 164 -1.93 16.34 2.94
C ALA A 164 -2.90 16.25 4.12
N TYR A 165 -3.51 15.08 4.25
CA TYR A 165 -4.36 14.71 5.37
C TYR A 165 -3.54 13.96 6.42
N LEU A 166 -4.13 13.64 7.56
CA LEU A 166 -3.43 12.96 8.66
C LEU A 166 -2.79 11.63 8.23
N ASP A 167 -3.50 10.84 7.41
CA ASP A 167 -3.05 9.56 6.86
C ASP A 167 -1.79 9.70 6.00
N ASP A 168 -1.71 10.75 5.18
CA ASP A 168 -0.52 11.06 4.37
C ASP A 168 0.73 11.24 5.25
N TYR A 169 0.59 11.96 6.36
CA TYR A 169 1.68 12.13 7.33
C TYR A 169 1.99 10.82 8.08
N ALA A 170 0.98 10.22 8.70
CA ALA A 170 1.16 9.05 9.54
C ALA A 170 1.80 7.88 8.76
N TYR A 171 1.32 7.62 7.54
CA TYR A 171 1.83 6.51 6.75
C TYR A 171 3.21 6.81 6.13
N LEU A 172 3.50 8.05 5.73
CA LEU A 172 4.84 8.39 5.24
C LEU A 172 5.89 8.34 6.35
N VAL A 173 5.58 8.87 7.55
CA VAL A 173 6.45 8.77 8.72
C VAL A 173 6.71 7.30 9.06
N HIS A 174 5.68 6.45 9.00
CA HIS A 174 5.84 5.01 9.19
C HIS A 174 6.81 4.39 8.18
N GLY A 175 6.64 4.68 6.88
CA GLY A 175 7.55 4.22 5.83
C GLY A 175 9.00 4.68 6.01
N LEU A 176 9.21 5.94 6.43
CA LEU A 176 10.54 6.48 6.69
C LEU A 176 11.21 5.83 7.91
N LEU A 177 10.45 5.61 8.99
CA LEU A 177 10.93 4.87 10.16
C LEU A 177 11.29 3.43 9.79
N THR A 178 10.48 2.76 8.98
CA THR A 178 10.78 1.40 8.52
C THR A 178 12.03 1.36 7.65
N LEU A 179 12.24 2.34 6.74
CA LEU A 179 13.50 2.42 6.00
C LEU A 179 14.69 2.51 6.95
N TYR A 180 14.64 3.43 7.93
CA TYR A 180 15.68 3.58 8.95
C TYR A 180 15.91 2.28 9.75
N GLU A 181 14.85 1.58 10.16
CA GLU A 181 14.94 0.30 10.88
C GLU A 181 15.61 -0.81 10.04
N ILE A 182 15.49 -0.76 8.71
CA ILE A 182 16.01 -1.78 7.80
C ILE A 182 17.45 -1.49 7.36
N ASN A 183 17.77 -0.25 7.01
CA ASN A 183 19.07 0.11 6.41
C ASN A 183 19.95 1.03 7.28
N GLY A 184 19.45 1.53 8.41
CA GLY A 184 20.18 2.43 9.32
C GLY A 184 20.37 3.86 8.79
N ASP A 185 19.70 4.26 7.70
CA ASP A 185 19.85 5.58 7.09
C ASP A 185 19.25 6.67 7.99
N LYS A 186 20.14 7.34 8.74
CA LYS A 186 19.77 8.43 9.66
C LYS A 186 19.06 9.59 8.96
N LYS A 187 19.25 9.80 7.65
CA LYS A 187 18.50 10.80 6.89
C LYS A 187 17.00 10.53 6.96
N ARG A 188 16.59 9.25 6.87
CA ARG A 188 15.17 8.86 6.95
C ARG A 188 14.60 9.11 8.34
N LEU A 189 15.38 8.86 9.40
CA LEU A 189 14.98 9.19 10.76
C LEU A 189 14.77 10.70 10.93
N THR A 190 15.70 11.54 10.46
CA THR A 190 15.56 13.00 10.51
C THR A 190 14.31 13.47 9.78
N GLN A 191 14.07 12.95 8.57
CA GLN A 191 12.86 13.28 7.79
C GLN A 191 11.58 12.82 8.50
N ALA A 192 11.59 11.65 9.14
CA ALA A 192 10.46 11.15 9.92
C ALA A 192 10.15 12.05 11.12
N VAL A 193 11.18 12.52 11.83
CA VAL A 193 11.03 13.48 12.94
C VAL A 193 10.38 14.77 12.42
N GLU A 194 10.97 15.40 11.41
CA GLU A 194 10.48 16.66 10.85
C GLU A 194 9.01 16.57 10.41
N LEU A 195 8.65 15.52 9.68
CA LEU A 195 7.28 15.32 9.22
C LEU A 195 6.31 15.03 10.37
N ASN A 196 6.74 14.27 11.38
CA ASN A 196 5.92 14.03 12.56
C ASN A 196 5.67 15.33 13.35
N GLU A 197 6.63 16.24 13.42
CA GLU A 197 6.42 17.55 14.02
C GLU A 197 5.44 18.43 13.23
N LYS A 198 5.49 18.40 11.90
CA LYS A 198 4.49 19.08 11.05
C LYS A 198 3.11 18.47 11.25
N MET A 199 3.01 17.14 11.33
CA MET A 199 1.76 16.45 11.63
C MET A 199 1.18 16.92 12.97
N ILE A 200 2.00 16.95 14.03
CA ILE A 200 1.57 17.44 15.35
C ILE A 200 1.08 18.89 15.28
N LYS A 201 1.86 19.75 14.60
CA LYS A 201 1.53 21.17 14.47
C LYS A 201 0.20 21.41 13.75
N TYR A 202 -0.03 20.73 12.63
CA TYR A 202 -1.15 21.07 11.74
C TYR A 202 -2.41 20.25 11.99
N HIS A 203 -2.29 19.03 12.52
CA HIS A 203 -3.41 18.12 12.75
C HIS A 203 -3.73 17.95 14.24
N GLY A 204 -2.82 18.33 15.13
CA GLY A 204 -3.02 18.22 16.57
C GLY A 204 -4.05 19.22 17.10
N LYS A 205 -4.79 18.83 18.13
CA LYS A 205 -5.70 19.71 18.85
C LYS A 205 -4.94 20.50 19.93
N GLN A 206 -4.09 21.43 19.49
CA GLN A 206 -3.27 22.29 20.36
C GLN A 206 -2.49 21.51 21.44
N GLY A 207 -1.98 20.32 21.08
CA GLY A 207 -1.22 19.45 21.98
C GLY A 207 -2.05 18.57 22.92
N THR A 208 -3.38 18.46 22.75
CA THR A 208 -4.24 17.63 23.61
C THR A 208 -5.10 16.66 22.81
N GLY A 209 -5.09 15.36 23.14
CA GLY A 209 -5.95 14.37 22.50
C GLY A 209 -5.56 14.01 21.05
N PRO A 210 -6.40 13.22 20.35
CA PRO A 210 -6.10 12.67 19.04
C PRO A 210 -6.11 13.73 17.93
N PHE A 211 -5.63 13.33 16.76
CA PHE A 211 -5.41 14.19 15.60
C PHE A 211 -6.65 14.26 14.69
N PHE A 212 -6.87 15.44 14.12
CA PHE A 212 -7.89 15.66 13.12
C PHE A 212 -7.42 15.21 11.74
N GLN A 213 -8.34 14.66 10.95
CA GLN A 213 -8.06 14.22 9.59
C GLN A 213 -7.61 15.37 8.70
N THR A 214 -8.20 16.56 8.87
CA THR A 214 -7.84 17.79 8.16
C THR A 214 -7.07 18.75 9.04
N SER A 215 -6.13 19.48 8.44
CA SER A 215 -5.45 20.58 9.12
C SER A 215 -6.36 21.81 9.30
N GLU A 216 -5.96 22.75 10.16
CA GLU A 216 -6.68 24.03 10.34
C GLU A 216 -6.72 24.91 9.08
N GLU A 217 -5.83 24.63 8.12
CA GLU A 217 -5.68 25.37 6.86
C GLU A 217 -6.35 24.68 5.67
N HIS A 218 -7.00 23.53 5.89
CA HIS A 218 -7.94 23.00 4.90
C HIS A 218 -9.15 23.94 4.77
N GLU A 219 -10.01 23.65 3.79
CA GLU A 219 -11.33 24.30 3.71
C GLU A 219 -12.06 24.23 5.06
N LYS A 220 -12.76 25.31 5.41
CA LYS A 220 -13.50 25.37 6.67
C LYS A 220 -14.68 24.40 6.60
N LEU A 221 -14.56 23.29 7.31
CA LEU A 221 -15.62 22.30 7.50
C LEU A 221 -16.47 22.65 8.73
N PHE A 222 -17.74 22.22 8.74
CA PHE A 222 -18.62 22.33 9.91
C PHE A 222 -18.06 21.60 11.13
N ALA A 223 -17.45 20.43 10.91
CA ALA A 223 -16.72 19.67 11.91
C ALA A 223 -15.53 18.96 11.26
N ARG A 224 -14.41 18.88 11.99
CA ARG A 224 -13.25 18.07 11.60
C ARG A 224 -13.39 16.69 12.23
N SER A 225 -13.28 15.64 11.42
CA SER A 225 -13.33 14.26 11.89
C SER A 225 -12.01 13.83 12.53
N ILE A 226 -12.10 12.88 13.44
CA ILE A 226 -10.96 12.13 13.98
C ILE A 226 -11.13 10.71 13.46
N ASP A 227 -10.13 10.22 12.72
CA ASP A 227 -10.12 8.84 12.27
C ASP A 227 -9.75 7.91 13.43
N GLN A 228 -10.63 6.95 13.74
CA GLN A 228 -10.49 6.01 14.87
C GLN A 228 -10.96 4.59 14.49
N TYR A 229 -11.07 4.31 13.20
CA TYR A 229 -11.64 3.06 12.69
C TYR A 229 -10.65 2.38 11.75
N ASP A 230 -10.28 1.14 12.06
CA ASP A 230 -9.50 0.30 11.17
C ASP A 230 -10.41 -0.30 10.11
N GLY A 231 -10.30 0.21 8.88
CA GLY A 231 -11.02 -0.28 7.71
C GLY A 231 -10.12 -1.09 6.79
N ALA A 232 -10.19 -0.84 5.49
CA ALA A 232 -9.23 -1.39 4.53
C ALA A 232 -7.79 -0.93 4.80
N GLN A 233 -7.63 0.20 5.50
CA GLN A 233 -6.38 0.74 5.99
C GLN A 233 -6.49 0.94 7.50
N PRO A 234 -5.37 0.82 8.26
CA PRO A 234 -5.37 1.10 9.69
C PRO A 234 -5.64 2.58 9.93
N SER A 235 -6.31 2.91 11.03
CA SER A 235 -6.58 4.28 11.41
C SER A 235 -5.29 5.13 11.44
N ALA A 236 -5.34 6.30 10.83
CA ALA A 236 -4.20 7.21 10.76
C ALA A 236 -3.73 7.65 12.15
N ASN A 237 -4.66 7.81 13.10
CA ASN A 237 -4.32 8.07 14.49
C ASN A 237 -3.54 6.90 15.10
N SER A 238 -3.99 5.66 14.91
CA SER A 238 -3.29 4.48 15.43
C SER A 238 -1.84 4.41 14.92
N VAL A 239 -1.63 4.63 13.62
CA VAL A 239 -0.29 4.63 13.03
C VAL A 239 0.55 5.80 13.53
N ALA A 240 -0.03 7.00 13.66
CA ALA A 240 0.65 8.16 14.23
C ALA A 240 1.15 7.91 15.66
N LEU A 241 0.35 7.22 16.49
CA LEU A 241 0.74 6.90 17.87
C LEU A 241 1.86 5.87 17.93
N SER A 242 1.82 4.81 17.12
CA SER A 242 2.94 3.87 17.00
C SER A 242 4.22 4.58 16.54
N ASN A 243 4.12 5.47 15.55
CA ASN A 243 5.26 6.26 15.09
C ASN A 243 5.85 7.12 16.21
N MET A 244 5.03 7.75 17.05
CA MET A 244 5.52 8.55 18.18
C MET A 244 6.25 7.71 19.23
N VAL A 245 5.74 6.50 19.53
CA VAL A 245 6.42 5.56 20.44
C VAL A 245 7.80 5.16 19.89
N LYS A 246 7.89 4.90 18.58
CA LYS A 246 9.17 4.62 17.91
C LYS A 246 10.11 5.83 17.94
N LEU A 247 9.60 7.01 17.57
CA LEU A 247 10.37 8.25 17.57
C LEU A 247 10.89 8.60 18.96
N SER A 248 10.10 8.43 20.03
CA SER A 248 10.58 8.68 21.40
C SER A 248 11.74 7.75 21.77
N LYS A 249 11.73 6.49 21.31
CA LYS A 249 12.83 5.55 21.55
C LYS A 249 14.09 5.95 20.77
N TYR A 250 13.95 6.37 19.52
CA TYR A 250 15.10 6.71 18.67
C TYR A 250 15.73 8.07 18.99
N THR A 251 14.91 9.05 19.35
CA THR A 251 15.37 10.43 19.60
C THR A 251 15.65 10.71 21.07
N GLN A 252 15.11 9.88 21.97
CA GLN A 252 15.07 10.14 23.42
C GLN A 252 14.33 11.44 23.78
N ASP A 253 13.54 12.01 22.87
CA ASP A 253 12.72 13.19 23.13
C ASP A 253 11.40 12.77 23.83
N PRO A 254 11.17 13.20 25.09
CA PRO A 254 9.95 12.86 25.83
C PRO A 254 8.68 13.50 25.23
N LYS A 255 8.81 14.53 24.38
CA LYS A 255 7.68 15.21 23.73
C LYS A 255 6.79 14.24 22.96
N HIS A 256 7.38 13.31 22.20
CA HIS A 256 6.61 12.34 21.42
C HIS A 256 5.81 11.39 22.31
N MET A 257 6.42 10.91 23.41
CA MET A 257 5.75 10.05 24.37
C MET A 257 4.58 10.77 25.06
N LYS A 258 4.77 12.04 25.41
CA LYS A 258 3.73 12.84 26.05
C LYS A 258 2.52 13.07 25.15
N VAL A 259 2.76 13.44 23.88
CA VAL A 259 1.70 13.62 22.88
C VAL A 259 0.96 12.30 22.61
N ALA A 260 1.69 11.17 22.55
CA ALA A 260 1.09 9.86 22.39
C ALA A 260 0.18 9.51 23.58
N GLU A 261 0.65 9.71 24.82
CA GLU A 261 -0.12 9.45 26.04
C GLU A 261 -1.47 10.20 26.05
N ASP A 262 -1.44 11.51 25.77
CA ASP A 262 -2.64 12.34 25.79
C ASP A 262 -3.61 11.98 24.65
N SER A 263 -3.08 11.54 23.51
CA SER A 263 -3.89 11.02 22.41
C SER A 263 -4.55 9.68 22.74
N PHE A 264 -3.82 8.74 23.37
CA PHE A 264 -4.38 7.47 23.83
C PHE A 264 -5.53 7.70 24.82
N LYS A 265 -5.40 8.65 25.75
CA LYS A 265 -6.49 9.01 26.67
C LYS A 265 -7.76 9.45 25.93
N GLY A 266 -7.62 10.17 24.83
CA GLY A 266 -8.76 10.59 24.00
C GLY A 266 -9.38 9.46 23.15
N LEU A 267 -8.65 8.37 22.92
CA LEU A 267 -9.11 7.23 22.11
C LEU A 267 -9.47 5.98 22.92
N VAL A 268 -9.16 5.94 24.22
CA VAL A 268 -9.37 4.73 25.06
C VAL A 268 -10.83 4.28 25.10
N MET A 269 -11.78 5.21 25.03
CA MET A 269 -13.20 4.87 25.03
C MET A 269 -13.60 4.13 23.75
N ARG A 270 -13.01 4.50 22.59
CA ARG A 270 -13.22 3.79 21.33
C ARG A 270 -12.74 2.34 21.44
N LEU A 271 -11.53 2.15 21.95
CA LEU A 271 -10.93 0.82 22.14
C LEU A 271 -11.78 -0.06 23.06
N LYS A 272 -12.32 0.50 24.16
CA LYS A 272 -13.20 -0.22 25.08
C LYS A 272 -14.53 -0.64 24.43
N MET A 273 -15.11 0.23 23.61
CA MET A 273 -16.43 0.02 23.02
C MET A 273 -16.40 -0.85 21.76
N GLN A 274 -15.34 -0.74 20.93
CA GLN A 274 -15.27 -1.42 19.62
C GLN A 274 -13.86 -1.97 19.32
N PRO A 275 -13.33 -2.88 20.15
CA PRO A 275 -11.95 -3.36 20.05
C PRO A 275 -11.63 -4.07 18.72
N SER A 276 -12.58 -4.82 18.15
CA SER A 276 -12.41 -5.52 16.86
C SER A 276 -12.21 -4.57 15.67
N SER A 277 -12.60 -3.30 15.80
CA SER A 277 -12.43 -2.26 14.79
C SER A 277 -11.32 -1.25 15.10
N SER A 278 -10.51 -1.55 16.12
CA SER A 278 -9.44 -0.69 16.65
C SER A 278 -8.18 -1.51 16.98
N THR A 279 -7.89 -2.53 16.17
CA THR A 279 -6.77 -3.44 16.40
C THR A 279 -5.43 -2.74 16.28
N ALA A 280 -5.26 -1.82 15.32
CA ALA A 280 -4.03 -1.02 15.20
C ALA A 280 -3.82 -0.11 16.42
N LEU A 281 -4.91 0.43 16.97
CA LEU A 281 -4.85 1.23 18.20
C LEU A 281 -4.45 0.37 19.40
N ALA A 282 -4.97 -0.86 19.48
CA ALA A 282 -4.60 -1.81 20.53
C ALA A 282 -3.11 -2.16 20.47
N THR A 283 -2.58 -2.43 19.27
CA THR A 283 -1.15 -2.69 19.06
C THR A 283 -0.30 -1.48 19.46
N ALA A 284 -0.65 -0.27 19.00
CA ALA A 284 0.08 0.93 19.37
C ALA A 284 0.05 1.18 20.89
N LEU A 285 -1.06 0.90 21.57
CA LEU A 285 -1.16 1.02 23.02
C LEU A 285 -0.28 -0.01 23.74
N ALA A 286 -0.22 -1.25 23.25
CA ALA A 286 0.68 -2.26 23.80
C ALA A 286 2.15 -1.81 23.68
N GLU A 287 2.57 -1.34 22.50
CA GLU A 287 3.91 -0.79 22.27
C GLU A 287 4.23 0.39 23.20
N PHE A 288 3.25 1.26 23.42
CA PHE A 288 3.37 2.40 24.34
C PHE A 288 3.58 1.94 25.78
N LEU A 289 2.79 0.98 26.27
CA LEU A 289 2.88 0.46 27.63
C LEU A 289 4.20 -0.28 27.88
N GLU A 290 4.68 -1.03 26.90
CA GLU A 290 6.00 -1.69 26.96
C GLU A 290 7.17 -0.69 26.98
N ALA A 291 6.99 0.47 26.35
CA ALA A 291 8.00 1.52 26.30
C ALA A 291 8.07 2.36 27.59
N GLN A 292 7.11 2.22 28.50
CA GLN A 292 7.13 2.93 29.78
C GLN A 292 8.26 2.41 30.67
N PRO A 293 8.91 3.27 31.47
CA PRO A 293 9.85 2.82 32.47
C PRO A 293 9.14 1.86 33.43
N LYS A 294 9.71 0.66 33.64
CA LYS A 294 9.24 -0.27 34.66
C LYS A 294 9.41 0.41 36.02
N LYS A 295 8.32 0.53 36.77
CA LYS A 295 8.32 1.02 38.16
C LYS A 295 9.00 0.01 39.07
#